data_AF-K1ZB57-F1
#
_entry.id   AF-K1ZB57-F1
#
_cell.length_a   1.000
_cell.length_b   1.000
_cell.length_c   1.000
_cell.angle_alpha   90.00
_cell.angle_beta   90.00
_cell.angle_gamma   90.00
#
_symmetry.space_group_name_H-M   'P 1'
#
loop_
_entity.id
_entity.type
_entity.pdbx_description
1 polymer ?
#
loop_
_entity_poly.entity_id
_entity_poly.type
_entity_poly.pdbx_seq_one_letter_code
_entity_poly.pdbx_strand_id
1 'polypeptide(L)'
;MKTIIISVLLILMSLLIPCNLLDAVAYAEEATARPSLSPDEELKNINAPTDRESNDLYIDLAREIERSERDRRIQGNTQLAEEGVSLLQGQIKERQAELEDLQKNLQQLDSLQTKINDDIKNRIENNPNIKLLVTLYESLSSDQAAELIKRLPMTVSLKMVQMMNPKKFSKILASMDPKFASELSRRLIREPALAAANTTGGK
;
A
#
# COMPACT_ATOMS: atom_id res chain seq x y z
N MET A 1 -3.83 23.51 -4.37
CA MET A 1 -3.34 22.14 -4.68
C MET A 1 -4.33 21.34 -5.53
N LYS A 2 -5.64 21.32 -5.24
CA LYS A 2 -6.64 20.59 -6.05
C LYS A 2 -6.80 21.09 -7.50
N THR A 3 -6.65 22.40 -7.76
CA THR A 3 -6.75 22.98 -9.12
C THR A 3 -5.58 22.62 -10.04
N ILE A 4 -4.39 22.42 -9.47
CA ILE A 4 -3.19 22.04 -10.23
C ILE A 4 -3.30 20.59 -10.71
N ILE A 5 -3.84 19.70 -9.87
CA ILE A 5 -4.03 18.28 -10.21
C ILE A 5 -5.07 18.11 -11.33
N ILE A 6 -6.16 18.89 -11.30
CA ILE A 6 -7.19 18.86 -12.35
C ILE A 6 -6.65 19.41 -13.68
N SER A 7 -5.82 20.46 -13.64
CA SER A 7 -5.16 21.01 -14.84
C SER A 7 -4.19 20.01 -15.46
N VAL A 8 -3.41 19.28 -14.67
CA VAL A 8 -2.47 18.27 -15.16
C VAL A 8 -3.21 17.07 -15.75
N LEU A 9 -4.34 16.67 -15.15
CA LEU A 9 -5.20 15.60 -15.66
C LEU A 9 -5.85 15.96 -17.01
N LEU A 10 -6.27 17.22 -17.19
CA LEU A 10 -6.84 17.73 -18.44
C LEU A 10 -5.79 17.82 -19.56
N ILE A 11 -4.56 18.20 -19.22
CA ILE A 11 -3.44 18.23 -20.18
C ILE A 11 -3.03 16.79 -20.56
N LEU A 12 -2.98 15.85 -19.61
CA LEU A 12 -2.67 14.45 -19.90
C LEU A 12 -3.73 13.77 -20.79
N MET A 13 -5.01 14.10 -20.59
CA MET A 13 -6.12 13.60 -21.42
C MET A 13 -6.11 14.17 -22.84
N SER A 14 -5.46 15.31 -23.06
CA SER A 14 -5.30 15.93 -24.40
C SER A 14 -4.15 15.31 -25.19
N LEU A 15 -3.21 14.60 -24.55
CA LEU A 15 -2.08 13.93 -25.20
C LEU A 15 -2.36 12.45 -25.55
N LEU A 16 -3.50 11.90 -25.13
CA LEU A 16 -3.87 10.50 -25.36
C LEU A 16 -4.97 10.37 -26.42
N ILE A 17 -4.85 11.13 -27.50
CA ILE A 17 -5.61 10.94 -28.73
C ILE A 17 -4.59 10.90 -29.87
N PRO A 18 -4.35 9.76 -30.53
CA PRO A 18 -3.52 9.75 -31.72
C PRO A 18 -4.20 10.63 -32.79
N CYS A 19 -3.51 11.68 -33.22
CA CYS A 19 -3.86 12.63 -34.28
C CYS A 19 -3.92 12.01 -35.70
N ASN A 20 -4.43 10.79 -35.87
CA ASN A 20 -4.53 10.12 -37.17
C ASN A 20 -5.99 9.96 -37.62
N LEU A 21 -6.80 11.00 -37.49
CA LEU A 21 -8.15 10.98 -38.03
C LEU A 21 -8.56 12.31 -38.69
N LEU A 22 -7.62 13.00 -39.34
CA LEU A 22 -7.92 14.23 -40.09
C LEU A 22 -7.20 14.35 -41.45
N ASP A 23 -6.80 13.23 -42.07
CA ASP A 23 -6.23 13.23 -43.43
C ASP A 23 -6.94 12.27 -44.41
N ALA A 24 -8.09 11.70 -44.04
CA ALA A 24 -8.84 10.77 -44.90
C ALA A 24 -10.13 11.36 -45.49
N VAL A 25 -10.33 12.68 -45.43
CA VAL A 25 -11.53 13.36 -46.00
C VAL A 25 -11.21 14.19 -47.26
N ALA A 26 -10.01 14.06 -47.81
CA ALA A 26 -9.57 14.79 -49.00
C ALA A 26 -9.11 13.82 -50.11
N TYR A 27 -9.98 12.89 -50.52
CA TYR A 27 -9.88 12.19 -51.80
C TYR A 27 -11.25 11.63 -52.19
N ALA A 28 -12.22 12.52 -52.33
CA ALA A 28 -13.55 12.22 -52.85
C ALA A 28 -13.97 13.32 -53.82
N GLU A 29 -13.20 13.52 -54.88
CA GLU A 29 -13.68 14.28 -56.02
C GLU A 29 -12.97 13.79 -57.29
N GLU A 30 -13.76 13.61 -58.35
CA GLU A 30 -13.35 13.41 -59.74
C GLU A 30 -13.07 11.97 -60.23
N ALA A 31 -14.16 11.22 -60.47
CA ALA A 31 -14.24 10.28 -61.60
C ALA A 31 -15.70 10.14 -62.07
N THR A 32 -16.29 11.25 -62.49
CA THR A 32 -17.52 11.27 -63.29
C THR A 32 -17.19 10.93 -64.75
N ALA A 33 -17.33 9.67 -65.13
CA ALA A 33 -17.63 9.26 -66.50
C ALA A 33 -18.04 7.77 -66.54
N ARG A 34 -19.31 7.48 -66.28
CA ARG A 34 -19.95 6.27 -66.80
C ARG A 34 -20.83 6.67 -67.99
N PRO A 35 -20.71 6.00 -69.14
CA PRO A 35 -21.60 6.25 -70.26
C PRO A 35 -23.02 5.82 -69.88
N SER A 36 -23.97 6.70 -70.16
CA SER A 36 -25.39 6.43 -70.10
C SER A 36 -25.74 5.23 -71.00
N LEU A 37 -26.22 4.14 -70.41
CA LEU A 37 -27.00 3.14 -71.12
C LEU A 37 -28.34 2.95 -70.42
N SER A 38 -29.36 2.79 -71.26
CA SER A 38 -30.77 2.97 -70.97
C SER A 38 -31.35 1.89 -70.06
N PRO A 39 -32.50 2.18 -69.42
CA PRO A 39 -33.27 1.22 -68.64
C PRO A 39 -33.77 0.08 -69.51
N ASP A 40 -33.98 -1.07 -68.87
CA ASP A 40 -34.79 -2.19 -69.34
C ASP A 40 -34.11 -3.16 -70.32
N GLU A 41 -33.26 -4.09 -69.83
CA GLU A 41 -33.23 -5.48 -70.36
C GLU A 41 -32.34 -6.53 -69.65
N GLU A 42 -31.84 -6.34 -68.42
CA GLU A 42 -31.03 -7.39 -67.74
C GLU A 42 -31.48 -7.75 -66.31
N LEU A 43 -32.78 -7.89 -66.08
CA LEU A 43 -33.33 -8.53 -64.86
C LEU A 43 -34.23 -9.74 -65.18
N LYS A 44 -33.90 -10.47 -66.25
CA LYS A 44 -34.56 -11.74 -66.57
C LYS A 44 -33.58 -12.72 -67.19
N ASN A 45 -32.62 -13.22 -66.40
CA ASN A 45 -32.09 -14.58 -66.48
C ASN A 45 -30.90 -14.74 -65.53
N ILE A 46 -31.15 -14.71 -64.23
CA ILE A 46 -30.30 -15.42 -63.27
C ILE A 46 -31.19 -16.49 -62.70
N ASN A 47 -31.33 -17.61 -63.41
CA ASN A 47 -31.97 -18.80 -62.86
C ASN A 47 -31.18 -19.19 -61.61
N ALA A 48 -31.79 -19.02 -60.43
CA ALA A 48 -31.31 -19.67 -59.22
C ALA A 48 -31.26 -21.18 -59.49
N PRO A 49 -30.18 -21.88 -59.09
CA PRO A 49 -30.05 -23.31 -59.33
C PRO A 49 -31.27 -24.03 -58.74
N THR A 50 -32.08 -24.60 -59.63
CA THR A 50 -33.42 -25.15 -59.32
C THR A 50 -33.34 -26.66 -59.04
N ASP A 51 -32.14 -27.19 -58.88
CA ASP A 51 -31.84 -28.55 -58.47
C ASP A 51 -31.54 -28.61 -56.96
N ARG A 52 -32.18 -29.55 -56.26
CA ARG A 52 -32.11 -29.68 -54.80
C ARG A 52 -30.68 -29.87 -54.29
N GLU A 53 -29.86 -30.62 -55.02
CA GLU A 53 -28.47 -30.91 -54.65
C GLU A 53 -27.58 -29.66 -54.64
N SER A 54 -27.75 -28.76 -55.61
CA SER A 54 -27.03 -27.48 -55.61
C SER A 54 -27.44 -26.60 -54.44
N ASN A 55 -28.74 -26.51 -54.14
CA ASN A 55 -29.24 -25.74 -53.00
C ASN A 55 -28.75 -26.27 -51.64
N ASP A 56 -28.70 -27.60 -51.47
CA ASP A 56 -28.16 -28.24 -50.27
C ASP A 56 -26.64 -27.96 -50.10
N LEU A 57 -25.88 -27.95 -51.21
CA LEU A 57 -24.47 -27.58 -51.20
C LEU A 57 -24.24 -26.10 -50.80
N TYR A 58 -25.07 -25.17 -51.26
CA TYR A 58 -25.00 -23.76 -50.84
C TYR A 58 -25.32 -23.58 -49.36
N ILE A 59 -26.31 -24.32 -48.83
CA ILE A 59 -26.69 -24.28 -47.42
C ILE A 59 -25.57 -24.84 -46.54
N ASP A 60 -24.94 -25.94 -46.94
CA ASP A 60 -23.83 -26.55 -46.21
C ASP A 60 -22.59 -25.65 -46.23
N LEU A 61 -22.27 -25.01 -47.37
CA LEU A 61 -21.20 -24.03 -47.46
C LEU A 61 -21.47 -22.80 -46.58
N ALA A 62 -22.69 -22.28 -46.58
CA ALA A 62 -23.07 -21.15 -45.73
C ALA A 62 -22.92 -21.49 -44.23
N ARG A 63 -23.33 -22.70 -43.82
CA ARG A 63 -23.18 -23.17 -42.45
C ARG A 63 -21.72 -23.32 -42.05
N GLU A 64 -20.86 -23.78 -42.96
CA GLU A 64 -19.43 -23.91 -42.72
C GLU A 64 -18.72 -22.56 -42.60
N ILE A 65 -19.13 -21.57 -43.41
CA ILE A 65 -18.65 -20.18 -43.29
C ILE A 65 -19.03 -19.62 -41.91
N GLU A 66 -20.29 -19.75 -41.49
CA GLU A 66 -20.74 -19.28 -40.17
C GLU A 66 -19.99 -19.97 -39.01
N ARG A 67 -19.67 -21.26 -39.14
CA ARG A 67 -18.85 -21.98 -38.16
C ARG A 67 -17.43 -21.44 -38.12
N SER A 68 -16.79 -21.30 -39.28
CA SER A 68 -15.44 -20.76 -39.38
C SER A 68 -15.34 -19.34 -38.82
N GLU A 69 -16.33 -18.49 -39.09
CA GLU A 69 -16.38 -17.13 -38.53
C GLU A 69 -16.61 -17.14 -37.02
N ARG A 70 -17.51 -18.00 -36.52
CA ARG A 70 -17.73 -18.17 -35.08
C ARG A 70 -16.45 -18.63 -34.38
N ASP A 71 -15.75 -19.60 -34.97
CA ASP A 71 -14.50 -20.13 -34.41
C ASP A 71 -13.39 -19.07 -34.42
N ARG A 72 -13.25 -18.27 -35.49
CA ARG A 72 -12.33 -17.13 -35.52
C ARG A 72 -12.65 -16.09 -34.45
N ARG A 73 -13.93 -15.80 -34.23
CA ARG A 73 -14.36 -14.86 -33.18
C ARG A 73 -14.04 -15.40 -31.79
N ILE A 74 -14.29 -16.69 -31.56
CA ILE A 74 -13.97 -17.34 -30.29
C ILE A 74 -12.47 -17.32 -30.07
N GLN A 75 -11.67 -17.74 -31.06
CA GLN A 75 -10.21 -17.73 -30.98
C GLN A 75 -9.63 -16.34 -30.72
N GLY A 76 -10.12 -15.31 -31.41
CA GLY A 76 -9.69 -13.94 -31.15
C GLY A 76 -10.05 -13.47 -29.74
N ASN A 77 -11.25 -13.79 -29.27
CA ASN A 77 -11.68 -13.42 -27.92
C ASN A 77 -10.91 -14.19 -26.83
N THR A 78 -10.61 -15.48 -27.05
CA THR A 78 -9.80 -16.27 -26.12
C THR A 78 -8.37 -15.74 -26.05
N GLN A 79 -7.79 -15.36 -27.19
CA GLN A 79 -6.44 -14.80 -27.22
C GLN A 79 -6.36 -13.48 -26.45
N LEU A 80 -7.31 -12.57 -26.65
CA LEU A 80 -7.38 -11.31 -25.90
C LEU A 80 -7.58 -11.55 -24.39
N ALA A 81 -8.38 -12.55 -24.02
CA ALA A 81 -8.57 -12.93 -22.63
C ALA A 81 -7.29 -13.51 -22.02
N GLU A 82 -6.56 -14.36 -22.74
CA GLU A 82 -5.29 -14.94 -22.31
C GLU A 82 -4.21 -13.87 -22.11
N GLU A 83 -4.09 -12.92 -23.04
CA GLU A 83 -3.20 -11.77 -22.91
C GLU A 83 -3.54 -10.93 -21.67
N GLY A 84 -4.83 -10.66 -21.44
CA GLY A 84 -5.30 -9.94 -20.26
C GLY A 84 -4.97 -10.68 -18.95
N VAL A 85 -5.17 -12.00 -18.92
CA VAL A 85 -4.81 -12.83 -17.76
C VAL A 85 -3.29 -12.82 -17.52
N SER A 86 -2.48 -12.92 -18.58
CA SER A 86 -1.02 -12.90 -18.49
C SER A 86 -0.51 -11.59 -17.89
N LEU A 87 -1.04 -10.44 -18.35
CA LEU A 87 -0.67 -9.13 -17.82
C LEU A 87 -1.03 -8.99 -16.33
N LEU A 88 -2.24 -9.41 -15.95
CA LEU A 88 -2.69 -9.37 -14.56
C LEU A 88 -1.85 -10.30 -13.67
N GLN A 89 -1.50 -11.49 -14.16
CA GLN A 89 -0.61 -12.40 -13.43
C GLN A 89 0.78 -11.79 -13.21
N GLY A 90 1.32 -11.09 -14.22
CA GLY A 90 2.57 -10.33 -14.09
C GLY A 90 2.49 -9.27 -12.99
N GLN A 91 1.44 -8.44 -13.02
CA GLN A 91 1.21 -7.41 -12.00
C GLN A 91 1.03 -8.00 -10.60
N ILE A 92 0.28 -9.10 -10.47
CA ILE A 92 0.10 -9.79 -9.17
C ILE A 92 1.45 -10.28 -8.65
N LYS A 93 2.28 -10.87 -9.50
CA LYS A 93 3.61 -11.38 -9.10
C LYS A 93 4.55 -10.25 -8.65
N GLU A 94 4.55 -9.13 -9.36
CA GLU A 94 5.33 -7.95 -8.97
C GLU A 94 4.88 -7.40 -7.61
N ARG A 95 3.57 -7.28 -7.41
CA ARG A 95 2.98 -6.82 -6.14
C ARG A 95 3.25 -7.80 -5.00
N GLN A 96 3.25 -9.10 -5.26
CA GLN A 96 3.61 -10.12 -4.28
C GLN A 96 5.08 -9.99 -3.85
N ALA A 97 6.00 -9.80 -4.81
CA ALA A 97 7.41 -9.58 -4.49
C ALA A 97 7.64 -8.31 -3.65
N GLU A 98 6.96 -7.21 -3.99
CA GLU A 98 7.00 -5.97 -3.21
C GLU A 98 6.50 -6.17 -1.78
N LEU A 99 5.39 -6.92 -1.61
CA LEU A 99 4.86 -7.25 -0.28
C LEU A 99 5.81 -8.12 0.54
N GLU A 100 6.45 -9.11 -0.08
CA GLU A 100 7.45 -9.96 0.60
C GLU A 100 8.65 -9.15 1.09
N ASP A 101 9.15 -8.22 0.27
CA ASP A 101 10.28 -7.38 0.65
C ASP A 101 9.90 -6.37 1.73
N LEU A 102 8.69 -5.81 1.68
CA LEU A 102 8.17 -4.97 2.76
C LEU A 102 8.03 -5.77 4.07
N GLN A 103 7.55 -7.01 4.00
CA GLN A 103 7.44 -7.88 5.16
C GLN A 103 8.80 -8.21 5.78
N LYS A 104 9.82 -8.48 4.96
CA LYS A 104 11.21 -8.66 5.46
C LYS A 104 11.72 -7.41 6.15
N ASN A 105 11.51 -6.23 5.56
CA ASN A 105 11.92 -4.96 6.14
C ASN A 105 11.24 -4.72 7.49
N LEU A 106 9.93 -5.01 7.60
CA LEU A 106 9.20 -4.91 8.87
C LEU A 106 9.76 -5.87 9.94
N GLN A 107 10.05 -7.12 9.58
CA GLN A 107 10.66 -8.07 10.50
C GLN A 107 12.05 -7.62 10.96
N GLN A 108 12.85 -7.04 10.07
CA GLN A 108 14.15 -6.47 10.44
C GLN A 108 14.00 -5.30 11.42
N LEU A 109 13.06 -4.40 11.18
CA LEU A 109 12.78 -3.28 12.07
C LEU A 109 12.30 -3.74 13.45
N ASP A 110 11.40 -4.72 13.51
CA ASP A 110 10.91 -5.29 14.76
C ASP A 110 12.03 -5.98 15.55
N SER A 111 12.90 -6.72 14.84
CA SER A 111 14.09 -7.33 15.46
C SER A 111 15.07 -6.28 16.00
N LEU A 112 15.24 -5.17 15.30
CA LEU A 112 16.11 -4.08 15.72
C LEU A 112 15.51 -3.35 16.93
N GLN A 113 14.21 -3.08 16.92
CA GLN A 113 13.49 -2.50 18.04
C GLN A 113 13.64 -3.36 19.30
N THR A 114 13.48 -4.68 19.16
CA THR A 114 13.68 -5.63 20.26
C THR A 114 15.10 -5.57 20.80
N LYS A 115 16.12 -5.63 19.92
CA LYS A 115 17.53 -5.52 20.31
C LYS A 115 17.86 -4.21 21.02
N ILE A 116 17.30 -3.08 20.55
CA ILE A 116 17.49 -1.77 21.18
C ILE A 116 16.86 -1.76 22.56
N ASN A 117 15.63 -2.28 22.70
CA ASN A 117 14.97 -2.36 24.00
C ASN A 117 15.74 -3.25 24.98
N ASP A 118 16.25 -4.37 24.52
CA ASP A 118 17.08 -5.27 25.34
C ASP A 118 18.41 -4.63 25.72
N ASP A 119 19.10 -3.93 24.80
CA ASP A 119 20.35 -3.21 25.12
C ASP A 119 20.10 -2.07 26.12
N ILE A 120 19.01 -1.32 25.95
CA ILE A 120 18.60 -0.28 26.90
C ILE A 120 18.32 -0.89 28.27
N LYS A 121 17.54 -1.98 28.33
CA LYS A 121 17.24 -2.67 29.58
C LYS A 121 18.51 -3.19 30.26
N ASN A 122 19.39 -3.84 29.50
CA ASN A 122 20.68 -4.31 29.99
C ASN A 122 21.56 -3.17 30.50
N ARG A 123 21.63 -2.04 29.78
CA ARG A 123 22.38 -0.85 30.22
C ARG A 123 21.80 -0.19 31.46
N ILE A 124 20.49 -0.30 31.71
CA ILE A 124 19.85 0.22 32.92
C ILE A 124 20.05 -0.74 34.10
N GLU A 125 19.74 -2.03 33.91
CA GLU A 125 19.83 -3.05 34.95
C GLU A 125 21.27 -3.34 35.37
N ASN A 126 22.21 -3.27 34.43
CA ASN A 126 23.63 -3.53 34.68
C ASN A 126 24.47 -2.25 34.78
N ASN A 127 23.87 -1.08 35.02
CA ASN A 127 24.64 0.09 35.41
C ASN A 127 24.99 -0.03 36.91
N PRO A 128 26.22 -0.47 37.29
CA PRO A 128 26.57 -0.63 38.70
C PRO A 128 26.44 0.69 39.47
N ASN A 129 26.59 1.81 38.78
CA ASN A 129 26.55 3.14 39.38
C ASN A 129 25.13 3.54 39.82
N ILE A 130 24.08 3.14 39.09
CA ILE A 130 22.70 3.50 39.46
C ILE A 130 22.23 2.64 40.64
N LYS A 131 22.48 1.33 40.61
CA LYS A 131 22.15 0.44 41.73
C LYS A 131 22.86 0.87 43.03
N LEU A 132 24.13 1.23 42.94
CA LEU A 132 24.89 1.78 44.06
C LEU A 132 24.30 3.11 44.54
N LEU A 133 23.88 3.99 43.63
CA LEU A 133 23.25 5.25 43.99
C LEU A 133 21.92 5.03 44.72
N VAL A 134 21.09 4.08 44.26
CA VAL A 134 19.83 3.73 44.92
C VAL A 134 20.09 3.24 46.34
N THR A 135 21.02 2.30 46.54
CA THR A 135 21.29 1.76 47.88
C THR A 135 21.84 2.82 48.84
N LEU A 136 22.73 3.70 48.37
CA LEU A 136 23.22 4.83 49.15
C LEU A 136 22.07 5.75 49.57
N TYR A 137 21.18 6.12 48.65
CA TYR A 137 20.06 7.01 48.95
C TYR A 137 19.00 6.35 49.84
N GLU A 138 18.79 5.04 49.74
CA GLU A 138 17.88 4.31 50.63
C GLU A 138 18.36 4.24 52.08
N SER A 139 19.68 4.31 52.28
CA SER A 139 20.33 4.35 53.61
C SER A 139 20.22 5.71 54.30
N LEU A 140 19.97 6.79 53.54
CA LEU A 140 19.78 8.14 54.09
C LEU A 140 18.42 8.30 54.78
N SER A 141 18.27 9.37 55.56
CA SER A 141 16.97 9.77 56.08
C SER A 141 16.05 10.27 54.97
N SER A 142 14.74 10.14 55.14
CA SER A 142 13.75 10.54 54.12
C SER A 142 13.91 12.00 53.70
N ASP A 143 14.22 12.89 54.66
CA ASP A 143 14.38 14.32 54.41
C ASP A 143 15.65 14.62 53.60
N GLN A 144 16.77 14.00 53.97
CA GLN A 144 18.04 14.16 53.24
C GLN A 144 17.95 13.60 51.82
N ALA A 145 17.33 12.42 51.67
CA ALA A 145 17.12 11.82 50.37
C ALA A 145 16.20 12.69 49.48
N ALA A 146 15.12 13.25 50.05
CA ALA A 146 14.21 14.13 49.31
C ALA A 146 14.92 15.40 48.80
N GLU A 147 15.77 16.01 49.62
CA GLU A 147 16.53 17.20 49.24
C GLU A 147 17.56 16.91 48.14
N LEU A 148 18.28 15.78 48.25
CA LEU A 148 19.28 15.38 47.25
C LEU A 148 18.62 14.98 45.92
N ILE A 149 17.50 14.25 45.94
CA ILE A 149 16.77 13.84 44.72
C ILE A 149 16.24 15.05 43.95
N LYS A 150 15.83 16.11 44.64
CA LYS A 150 15.39 17.37 44.03
C LYS A 150 16.49 18.08 43.25
N ARG A 151 17.75 17.88 43.62
CA ARG A 151 18.93 18.49 42.96
C ARG A 151 19.39 17.69 41.74
N LEU A 152 18.93 16.45 41.57
CA LEU A 152 19.27 15.61 40.44
C LEU A 152 18.44 15.99 39.19
N PRO A 153 18.97 15.74 37.97
CA PRO A 153 18.20 15.85 36.75
C PRO A 153 16.98 14.91 36.78
N MET A 154 15.82 15.41 36.35
CA MET A 154 14.55 14.68 36.43
C MET A 154 14.62 13.24 35.87
N THR A 155 15.31 13.04 34.75
CA THR A 155 15.49 11.71 34.12
C THR A 155 16.25 10.72 35.01
N VAL A 156 17.21 11.19 35.79
CA VAL A 156 17.98 10.34 36.73
C VAL A 156 17.13 10.02 37.96
N SER A 157 16.40 11.01 38.48
CA SER A 157 15.48 10.83 39.61
C SER A 157 14.40 9.79 39.30
N LEU A 158 13.83 9.80 38.10
CA LEU A 158 12.84 8.81 37.66
C LEU A 158 13.41 7.39 37.61
N LYS A 159 14.59 7.20 37.01
CA LYS A 159 15.26 5.89 36.97
C LYS A 159 15.60 5.37 38.36
N MET A 160 16.09 6.26 39.25
CA MET A 160 16.45 5.89 40.61
C MET A 160 15.21 5.44 41.41
N VAL A 161 14.11 6.17 41.29
CA VAL A 161 12.85 5.88 41.98
C VAL A 161 12.22 4.58 41.49
N GLN A 162 12.30 4.27 40.20
CA GLN A 162 11.82 3.00 39.64
C GLN A 162 12.53 1.77 40.23
N MET A 163 13.81 1.92 40.61
CA MET A 163 14.63 0.84 41.18
C MET A 163 14.64 0.83 42.72
N MET A 164 14.02 1.82 43.36
CA MET A 164 13.98 1.99 44.81
C MET A 164 12.87 1.15 45.45
N ASN A 165 13.07 0.74 46.70
CA ASN A 165 12.06 0.08 47.51
C ASN A 165 10.81 0.97 47.63
N PRO A 166 9.61 0.49 47.24
CA PRO A 166 8.38 1.29 47.24
C PRO A 166 8.04 1.89 48.61
N LYS A 167 8.35 1.19 49.70
CA LYS A 167 8.10 1.68 51.06
C LYS A 167 9.02 2.84 51.44
N LYS A 168 10.28 2.78 51.01
CA LYS A 168 11.27 3.86 51.24
C LYS A 168 10.92 5.06 50.39
N PHE A 169 10.62 4.85 49.10
CA PHE A 169 10.19 5.91 48.21
C PHE A 169 8.93 6.63 48.74
N SER A 170 7.93 5.89 49.26
CA SER A 170 6.73 6.50 49.84
C SER A 170 7.05 7.46 51.00
N LYS A 171 8.02 7.11 51.86
CA LYS A 171 8.47 7.98 52.96
C LYS A 171 9.24 9.20 52.45
N ILE A 172 10.09 9.03 51.43
CA ILE A 172 10.84 10.11 50.79
C ILE A 172 9.87 11.09 50.11
N LEU A 173 8.85 10.57 49.41
CA LEU A 173 7.83 11.38 48.74
C LEU A 173 7.03 12.22 49.74
N ALA A 174 6.77 11.70 50.94
CA ALA A 174 6.11 12.44 52.02
C ALA A 174 6.96 13.57 52.59
N SER A 175 8.29 13.42 52.61
CA SER A 175 9.25 14.45 53.03
C SER A 175 9.63 15.44 51.91
N MET A 176 9.11 15.25 50.70
CA MET A 176 9.49 16.01 49.50
C MET A 176 8.58 17.21 49.28
N ASP A 177 9.08 18.21 48.54
CA ASP A 177 8.26 19.35 48.11
C ASP A 177 7.03 18.88 47.32
N PRO A 178 5.79 19.29 47.68
CA PRO A 178 4.56 18.79 47.05
C PRO A 178 4.49 19.02 45.54
N LYS A 179 5.06 20.12 45.03
CA LYS A 179 5.06 20.42 43.59
C LYS A 179 5.99 19.46 42.86
N PHE A 180 7.19 19.24 43.39
CA PHE A 180 8.15 18.30 42.82
C PHE A 180 7.65 16.86 42.90
N ALA A 181 7.08 16.45 44.04
CA ALA A 181 6.48 15.13 44.22
C ALA A 181 5.37 14.87 43.18
N SER A 182 4.48 15.84 42.97
CA SER A 182 3.41 15.75 41.96
C SER A 182 3.97 15.63 40.55
N GLU A 183 5.00 16.40 40.21
CA GLU A 183 5.65 16.32 38.90
C GLU A 183 6.34 14.97 38.67
N LEU A 184 7.05 14.48 39.69
CA LEU A 184 7.72 13.18 39.66
C LEU A 184 6.69 12.05 39.48
N SER A 185 5.59 12.05 40.24
CA SER A 185 4.51 11.07 40.08
C SER A 185 3.83 11.16 38.72
N ARG A 186 3.55 12.36 38.22
CA ARG A 186 2.96 12.56 36.88
C ARG A 186 3.86 11.99 35.79
N ARG A 187 5.17 12.21 35.91
CA ARG A 187 6.16 11.64 34.99
C ARG A 187 6.32 10.15 35.16
N LEU A 188 6.23 9.61 36.36
CA LEU A 188 6.24 8.15 36.58
C LEU A 188 5.06 7.44 35.89
N ILE A 189 3.92 8.13 35.74
CA ILE A 189 2.72 7.66 35.02
C ILE A 189 2.80 7.92 33.50
N ARG A 190 3.54 8.94 33.05
CA ARG A 190 3.75 9.23 31.63
C ARG A 190 4.95 8.50 31.00
N GLU A 191 6.01 8.29 31.76
CA GLU A 191 7.20 7.51 31.40
C GLU A 191 7.22 6.02 31.88
N PRO A 192 6.14 5.36 32.34
CA PRO A 192 6.16 3.91 32.47
C PRO A 192 6.25 3.27 31.08
N ALA A 193 5.94 4.06 30.04
CA ALA A 193 5.94 3.69 28.63
C ALA A 193 7.34 3.49 28.02
N LEU A 194 8.45 3.88 28.65
CA LEU A 194 9.77 3.40 28.19
C LEU A 194 10.07 1.97 28.68
N ALA A 195 9.28 1.43 29.61
CA ALA A 195 9.29 0.03 30.02
C ALA A 195 8.08 -0.77 29.50
N ALA A 196 6.98 -0.11 29.11
CA ALA A 196 5.71 -0.75 28.73
C ALA A 196 5.23 -0.50 27.29
N ALA A 197 5.82 0.41 26.50
CA ALA A 197 5.43 0.60 25.09
C ALA A 197 5.89 -0.54 24.15
N ASN A 198 6.46 -1.62 24.72
CA ASN A 198 7.04 -2.75 24.00
C ASN A 198 6.11 -3.97 24.00
N THR A 199 4.94 -3.93 24.68
CA THR A 199 4.10 -5.13 24.90
C THR A 199 2.62 -4.97 24.57
N THR A 200 2.20 -3.92 23.86
CA THR A 200 0.78 -3.75 23.49
C THR A 200 0.58 -3.31 22.04
N GLY A 201 1.11 -4.11 21.12
CA GLY A 201 0.66 -4.20 19.72
C GLY A 201 -0.06 -5.53 19.52
N GLY A 202 -1.27 -5.66 20.06
CA GLY A 202 -2.03 -6.90 20.04
C GLY A 202 -3.52 -6.65 20.18
N LYS A 203 -4.13 -6.16 19.10
CA LYS A 203 -5.46 -6.55 18.61
C LYS A 203 -5.48 -6.38 17.10
#